data_AF-A0A6V8K226-F1
#
_entry.id   AF-A0A6V8K226-F1
#
_cell.length_a   1.000
_cell.length_b   1.000
_cell.length_c   1.000
_cell.angle_alpha   90.00
_cell.angle_beta   90.00
_cell.angle_gamma   90.00
#
_symmetry.space_group_name_H-M   'P 1'
#
loop_
_entity.id
_entity.type
_entity.pdbx_description
1 polymer ?
#
loop_
_entity_poly.entity_id
_entity_poly.type
_entity_poly.pdbx_seq_one_letter_code
_entity_poly.pdbx_strand_id
1 'polypeptide(L)'
;MRYFFLSYAHGQHDDLVEAFFTDLSGEVREHAGRDRDDEVGFRAHHDANADHWSPDLVNALQTAHTFIALCSPGYFRSPSCGREWWVFAQRLANLRAAGLPPPALIPLFWLPTEIPAHLTDLQYSDPSFGSAYEQHGIRRLLQLGRLRDDYLEFVTAVAIRVTATAEQHTPPSLVPSPTFASAADAFAVEAPPHRSPSPVRRRSPAKLPLLTYEENRDDDEYR
;
A
#
# COMPACT_ATOMS: atom_id res chain seq x y z
N MET A 1 -0.56 14.50 -20.36
CA MET A 1 -0.45 14.60 -18.88
C MET A 1 -1.11 13.37 -18.31
N ARG A 2 -0.50 12.69 -17.33
CA ARG A 2 -1.12 11.51 -16.70
C ARG A 2 -1.90 11.94 -15.46
N TYR A 3 -3.22 11.93 -15.57
CA TYR A 3 -4.13 12.25 -14.47
C TYR A 3 -4.02 11.21 -13.36
N PHE A 4 -3.92 9.91 -13.69
CA PHE A 4 -3.85 8.85 -12.70
C PHE A 4 -2.91 7.69 -13.07
N PHE A 5 -2.41 7.04 -12.03
CA PHE A 5 -1.77 5.72 -12.06
C PHE A 5 -2.70 4.73 -11.34
N LEU A 6 -3.00 3.59 -11.97
CA LEU A 6 -3.86 2.55 -11.41
C LEU A 6 -3.01 1.34 -10.98
N SER A 7 -2.81 1.19 -9.68
CA SER A 7 -2.14 0.05 -9.06
C SER A 7 -3.16 -1.00 -8.62
N TYR A 8 -2.89 -2.26 -8.93
CA TYR A 8 -3.74 -3.40 -8.55
C TYR A 8 -2.92 -4.68 -8.44
N ALA A 9 -3.44 -5.68 -7.73
CA ALA A 9 -2.86 -7.00 -7.73
C ALA A 9 -3.37 -7.82 -8.92
N HIS A 10 -2.43 -8.31 -9.73
CA HIS A 10 -2.71 -9.24 -10.83
C HIS A 10 -3.39 -10.52 -10.35
N GLY A 11 -4.32 -11.03 -11.14
CA GLY A 11 -5.00 -12.27 -10.86
C GLY A 11 -6.06 -12.66 -11.89
N GLN A 12 -7.06 -13.40 -11.43
CA GLN A 12 -8.08 -14.01 -12.30
C GLN A 12 -9.07 -13.02 -12.94
N HIS A 13 -9.04 -11.74 -12.55
CA HIS A 13 -10.04 -10.75 -12.96
C HIS A 13 -9.38 -9.49 -13.58
N ASP A 14 -8.22 -9.66 -14.20
CA ASP A 14 -7.48 -8.57 -14.86
C ASP A 14 -8.27 -7.97 -16.03
N ASP A 15 -9.17 -8.76 -16.64
CA ASP A 15 -10.16 -8.33 -17.63
C ASP A 15 -11.15 -7.30 -17.07
N LEU A 16 -11.65 -7.51 -15.85
CA LEU A 16 -12.53 -6.56 -15.19
C LEU A 16 -11.78 -5.29 -14.75
N VAL A 17 -10.51 -5.42 -14.38
CA VAL A 17 -9.65 -4.25 -14.10
C VAL A 17 -9.41 -3.46 -15.39
N GLU A 18 -9.25 -4.12 -16.54
CA GLU A 18 -9.16 -3.46 -17.84
C GLU A 18 -10.42 -2.69 -18.21
N ALA A 19 -11.60 -3.28 -17.97
CA ALA A 19 -12.88 -2.63 -18.18
C ALA A 19 -12.98 -1.36 -17.31
N PHE A 20 -12.68 -1.47 -16.01
CA PHE A 20 -12.66 -0.32 -15.11
C PHE A 20 -11.67 0.77 -15.56
N PHE A 21 -10.46 0.39 -15.95
CA PHE A 21 -9.45 1.33 -16.44
C PHE A 21 -9.92 2.07 -17.70
N THR A 22 -10.54 1.35 -18.63
CA THR A 22 -11.11 1.90 -19.87
C THR A 22 -12.22 2.90 -19.57
N ASP A 23 -13.18 2.52 -18.73
CA ASP A 23 -14.33 3.36 -18.37
C ASP A 23 -13.88 4.62 -17.62
N LEU A 24 -13.00 4.47 -16.62
CA LEU A 24 -12.45 5.60 -15.87
C LEU A 24 -11.63 6.54 -16.77
N SER A 25 -10.84 6.00 -17.70
CA SER A 25 -10.11 6.83 -18.67
C SER A 25 -11.05 7.61 -19.58
N GLY A 26 -12.19 7.02 -19.95
CA GLY A 26 -13.27 7.68 -20.68
C GLY A 26 -13.80 8.89 -19.91
N GLU A 27 -14.29 8.67 -18.70
CA GLU A 27 -14.87 9.72 -17.86
C GLU A 27 -13.83 10.81 -17.50
N VAL A 28 -12.58 10.44 -17.21
CA VAL A 28 -11.52 11.42 -16.95
C VAL A 28 -11.25 12.28 -18.18
N ARG A 29 -11.24 11.71 -19.40
CA ARG A 29 -11.08 12.50 -20.64
C ARG A 29 -12.21 13.52 -20.80
N GLU A 30 -13.45 13.09 -20.62
CA GLU A 30 -14.62 13.98 -20.71
C GLU A 30 -14.56 15.12 -19.69
N HIS A 31 -14.31 14.80 -18.41
CA HIS A 31 -14.24 15.81 -17.35
C HIS A 31 -13.04 16.75 -17.49
N ALA A 32 -11.93 16.29 -18.05
CA ALA A 32 -10.74 17.08 -18.26
C ALA A 32 -10.72 17.84 -19.60
N GLY A 33 -11.74 17.69 -20.45
CA GLY A 33 -11.79 18.26 -21.80
C GLY A 33 -10.64 17.78 -22.71
N ARG A 34 -10.29 16.49 -22.62
CA ARG A 34 -9.21 15.86 -23.39
C ARG A 34 -9.74 15.14 -24.61
N ASP A 35 -8.88 15.01 -25.62
CA ASP A 35 -9.22 14.29 -26.84
C ASP A 35 -9.31 12.78 -26.56
N ARG A 36 -10.09 12.07 -27.39
CA ARG A 36 -10.32 10.62 -27.25
C ARG A 36 -9.02 9.80 -27.24
N ASP A 37 -7.99 10.28 -27.93
CA ASP A 37 -6.72 9.59 -28.15
C ASP A 37 -5.66 10.00 -27.11
N ASP A 38 -5.98 10.90 -26.17
CA ASP A 38 -5.08 11.31 -25.09
C ASP A 38 -4.91 10.21 -24.04
N GLU A 39 -3.65 9.85 -23.74
CA GLU A 39 -3.30 8.98 -22.62
C GLU A 39 -3.46 9.73 -21.29
N VAL A 40 -4.62 9.56 -20.64
CA VAL A 40 -4.92 10.20 -19.34
C VAL A 40 -4.57 9.35 -18.13
N GLY A 41 -4.44 8.04 -18.29
CA GLY A 41 -4.20 7.09 -17.21
C GLY A 41 -3.13 6.08 -17.57
N PHE A 42 -2.49 5.49 -16.54
CA PHE A 42 -1.58 4.36 -16.71
C PHE A 42 -1.99 3.21 -15.81
N ARG A 43 -2.20 2.02 -16.38
CA ARG A 43 -2.47 0.78 -15.63
C ARG A 43 -1.16 0.08 -15.33
N ALA A 44 -0.89 -0.18 -14.05
CA ALA A 44 0.30 -0.87 -13.58
C ALA A 44 0.25 -2.36 -13.97
N HIS A 45 0.65 -2.67 -15.20
CA HIS A 45 0.82 -4.04 -15.65
C HIS A 45 2.31 -4.40 -15.55
N HIS A 46 2.64 -5.34 -14.65
CA HIS A 46 3.97 -5.90 -14.57
C HIS A 46 3.89 -7.41 -14.41
N ASP A 47 4.86 -8.13 -14.95
CA ASP A 47 4.97 -9.55 -14.69
C ASP A 47 5.19 -9.74 -13.18
N ALA A 48 4.30 -10.48 -12.52
CA ALA A 48 4.31 -10.64 -11.06
C ALA A 48 5.63 -11.24 -10.50
N ASN A 49 6.47 -11.80 -11.38
CA ASN A 49 7.77 -12.39 -11.06
C ASN A 49 8.96 -11.53 -11.53
N ALA A 50 8.73 -10.32 -12.05
CA ALA A 50 9.80 -9.44 -12.48
C ALA A 50 10.35 -8.64 -11.30
N ASP A 51 11.63 -8.87 -10.97
CA ASP A 51 12.39 -8.05 -10.01
C ASP A 51 12.83 -6.69 -10.60
N HIS A 52 12.15 -6.24 -11.66
CA HIS A 52 12.44 -5.00 -12.35
C HIS A 52 11.16 -4.29 -12.78
N TRP A 53 11.19 -2.96 -12.74
CA TRP A 53 10.16 -2.13 -13.36
C TRP A 53 10.54 -1.76 -14.78
N SER A 54 9.54 -1.74 -15.67
CA SER A 54 9.73 -1.20 -17.01
C SER A 54 9.97 0.32 -16.94
N PRO A 55 10.71 0.90 -17.91
CA PRO A 55 10.89 2.34 -17.97
C PRO A 55 9.56 3.10 -18.00
N ASP A 56 8.53 2.54 -18.66
CA ASP A 56 7.19 3.15 -18.75
C ASP A 56 6.48 3.16 -17.40
N LEU A 57 6.56 2.08 -16.61
CA LEU A 57 5.98 2.04 -15.27
C LEU A 57 6.68 3.05 -14.35
N VAL A 58 8.01 3.13 -14.38
CA VAL A 58 8.76 4.13 -13.61
C VAL A 58 8.37 5.55 -14.03
N ASN A 59 8.30 5.81 -15.34
CA ASN A 59 7.87 7.11 -15.87
C ASN A 59 6.45 7.46 -15.40
N ALA A 60 5.51 6.51 -15.47
CA ALA A 60 4.15 6.71 -15.01
C ALA A 60 4.07 6.96 -13.49
N LEU A 61 4.78 6.18 -12.68
CA LEU A 61 4.89 6.40 -11.22
C LEU A 61 5.49 7.76 -10.86
N GLN A 62 6.36 8.31 -11.71
CA GLN A 62 7.04 9.59 -11.49
C GLN A 62 6.25 10.80 -12.00
N THR A 63 5.32 10.59 -12.93
CA THR A 63 4.61 11.67 -13.64
C THR A 63 3.11 11.71 -13.40
N ALA A 64 2.49 10.63 -12.91
CA ALA A 64 1.07 10.65 -12.60
C ALA A 64 0.77 11.64 -11.45
N HIS A 65 -0.35 12.34 -11.56
CA HIS A 65 -0.76 13.33 -10.55
C HIS A 65 -1.56 12.70 -9.41
N THR A 66 -2.27 11.61 -9.70
CA THR A 66 -2.98 10.81 -8.69
C THR A 66 -2.56 9.33 -8.78
N PHE A 67 -2.71 8.62 -7.67
CA PHE A 67 -2.46 7.20 -7.52
C PHE A 67 -3.73 6.54 -7.00
N ILE A 68 -4.26 5.61 -7.77
CA ILE A 68 -5.44 4.83 -7.43
C ILE A 68 -4.97 3.44 -7.04
N ALA A 69 -5.27 3.02 -5.82
CA ALA A 69 -4.98 1.68 -5.33
C ALA A 69 -6.24 0.83 -5.33
N LEU A 70 -6.29 -0.23 -6.13
CA LEU A 70 -7.39 -1.21 -6.12
C LEU A 70 -7.20 -2.20 -4.96
N CYS A 71 -7.63 -1.76 -3.78
CA CYS A 71 -7.49 -2.47 -2.53
C CYS A 71 -8.26 -3.80 -2.54
N SER A 72 -7.55 -4.86 -2.22
CA SER A 72 -8.06 -6.21 -1.98
C SER A 72 -7.11 -6.95 -1.04
N PRO A 73 -7.47 -8.12 -0.49
CA PRO A 73 -6.53 -8.90 0.32
C PRO A 73 -5.27 -9.30 -0.46
N GLY A 74 -5.36 -9.52 -1.77
CA GLY A 74 -4.20 -9.81 -2.63
C GLY A 74 -3.30 -8.59 -2.84
N TYR A 75 -3.90 -7.40 -2.96
CA TYR A 75 -3.19 -6.13 -3.11
C TYR A 75 -2.22 -5.88 -1.96
N PHE A 76 -2.68 -5.99 -0.72
CA PHE A 76 -1.85 -5.75 0.47
C PHE A 76 -0.84 -6.87 0.75
N ARG A 77 -0.88 -7.99 0.01
CA ARG A 77 0.15 -9.04 0.04
C ARG A 77 1.16 -8.94 -1.09
N SER A 78 0.97 -8.03 -2.04
CA SER A 78 1.85 -7.86 -3.20
C SER A 78 2.98 -6.89 -2.86
N PRO A 79 4.25 -7.35 -2.80
CA PRO A 79 5.38 -6.46 -2.57
C PRO A 79 5.53 -5.42 -3.68
N SER A 80 5.20 -5.76 -4.93
CA SER A 80 5.24 -4.81 -6.04
C SER A 80 4.25 -3.66 -5.83
N CYS A 81 3.01 -3.96 -5.43
CA CYS A 81 2.01 -2.93 -5.11
C CYS A 81 2.47 -2.08 -3.91
N GLY A 82 3.08 -2.70 -2.90
CA GLY A 82 3.63 -1.97 -1.75
C GLY A 82 4.80 -1.05 -2.13
N ARG A 83 5.64 -1.45 -3.09
CA ARG A 83 6.71 -0.61 -3.64
C ARG A 83 6.19 0.54 -4.48
N GLU A 84 5.20 0.31 -5.33
CA GLU A 84 4.51 1.35 -6.11
C GLU A 84 3.88 2.39 -5.18
N TRP A 85 3.15 1.93 -4.16
CA TRP A 85 2.57 2.78 -3.13
C TRP A 85 3.63 3.61 -2.41
N TRP A 86 4.73 2.97 -1.98
CA TRP A 86 5.82 3.66 -1.29
C TRP A 86 6.40 4.80 -2.14
N VAL A 87 6.68 4.54 -3.42
CA VAL A 87 7.20 5.58 -4.33
C VAL A 87 6.25 6.77 -4.39
N PHE A 88 4.96 6.54 -4.57
CA PHE A 88 4.00 7.64 -4.65
C PHE A 88 3.83 8.37 -3.31
N ALA A 89 3.79 7.64 -2.19
CA ALA A 89 3.74 8.22 -0.85
C ALA A 89 4.94 9.14 -0.58
N GLN A 90 6.15 8.78 -1.02
CA GLN A 90 7.33 9.64 -0.92
C GLN A 90 7.19 10.93 -1.74
N ARG A 91 6.59 10.86 -2.94
CA ARG A 91 6.29 12.06 -3.74
C ARG A 91 5.33 13.00 -2.99
N LEU A 92 4.32 12.44 -2.32
CA LEU A 92 3.37 13.22 -1.52
C LEU A 92 4.01 13.80 -0.25
N ALA A 93 4.90 13.07 0.41
CA ALA A 93 5.63 13.58 1.57
C ALA A 93 6.47 14.83 1.24
N ASN A 94 7.05 14.88 0.04
CA ASN A 94 7.77 16.07 -0.44
C ASN A 94 6.84 17.27 -0.67
N LEU A 95 5.56 17.06 -1.02
CA LEU A 95 4.56 18.13 -1.05
C LEU A 95 4.11 18.55 0.35
N ARG A 96 4.01 17.62 1.31
CA ARG A 96 3.66 17.93 2.71
C ARG A 96 4.66 18.90 3.35
N ALA A 97 5.94 18.83 2.97
CA ALA A 97 6.93 19.81 3.43
C ALA A 97 6.59 21.26 2.99
N ALA A 98 5.75 21.43 1.97
CA ALA A 98 5.27 22.71 1.46
C ALA A 98 3.82 23.06 1.89
N GLY A 99 3.12 22.20 2.64
CA GLY A 99 1.71 22.41 3.03
C GLY A 99 0.98 21.14 3.49
N LEU A 100 -0.35 21.12 3.39
CA LEU A 100 -1.12 19.90 3.65
C LEU A 100 -0.92 18.89 2.51
N PRO A 101 -0.91 17.56 2.79
CA PRO A 101 -0.84 16.58 1.73
C PRO A 101 -2.04 16.67 0.80
N PRO A 102 -1.83 16.63 -0.52
CA PRO A 102 -2.94 16.49 -1.42
C PRO A 102 -3.58 15.10 -1.25
N PRO A 103 -4.91 14.98 -1.39
CA PRO A 103 -5.62 13.71 -1.42
C PRO A 103 -5.39 12.96 -2.75
N ALA A 104 -4.12 12.85 -3.16
CA ALA A 104 -3.71 12.32 -4.45
C ALA A 104 -3.40 10.82 -4.44
N LEU A 105 -3.42 10.17 -3.27
CA LEU A 105 -3.41 8.72 -3.13
C LEU A 105 -4.82 8.30 -2.71
N ILE A 106 -5.52 7.63 -3.61
CA ILE A 106 -6.95 7.30 -3.53
C ILE A 106 -7.08 5.77 -3.45
N PRO A 107 -7.27 5.19 -2.24
CA PRO A 107 -7.60 3.78 -2.11
C PRO A 107 -9.06 3.53 -2.51
N LEU A 108 -9.27 2.57 -3.41
CA LEU A 108 -10.60 2.10 -3.85
C LEU A 108 -10.73 0.60 -3.60
N PHE A 109 -11.86 0.16 -3.03
CA PHE A 109 -12.09 -1.25 -2.74
C PHE A 109 -12.44 -2.03 -4.02
N TRP A 110 -11.48 -2.81 -4.52
CA TRP A 110 -11.75 -3.85 -5.51
C TRP A 110 -12.63 -4.97 -4.92
N LEU A 111 -12.28 -5.36 -3.70
CA LEU A 111 -13.05 -6.20 -2.81
C LEU A 111 -13.11 -5.50 -1.45
N PRO A 112 -14.25 -5.52 -0.73
CA PRO A 112 -14.31 -5.04 0.64
C PRO A 112 -13.20 -5.71 1.48
N THR A 113 -12.30 -4.91 2.03
CA THR A 113 -11.12 -5.38 2.74
C THR A 113 -10.73 -4.38 3.82
N GLU A 114 -10.10 -4.87 4.87
CA GLU A 114 -9.46 -4.00 5.86
C GLU A 114 -8.15 -3.45 5.28
N ILE A 115 -7.93 -2.14 5.50
CA ILE A 115 -6.66 -1.48 5.18
C ILE A 115 -5.72 -1.72 6.38
N PRO A 116 -4.46 -2.13 6.16
CA PRO A 116 -3.48 -2.30 7.23
C PRO A 116 -3.35 -1.08 8.13
N ALA A 117 -3.26 -1.31 9.45
CA ALA A 117 -3.32 -0.25 10.45
C ALA A 117 -2.22 0.83 10.30
N HIS A 118 -1.04 0.45 9.80
CA HIS A 118 0.07 1.40 9.56
C HIS A 118 -0.14 2.27 8.32
N LEU A 119 -1.15 1.98 7.50
CA LEU A 119 -1.57 2.79 6.36
C LEU A 119 -2.82 3.63 6.69
N THR A 120 -3.33 3.59 7.92
CA THR A 120 -4.63 4.18 8.32
C THR A 120 -4.67 5.69 8.29
N ASP A 121 -3.51 6.37 8.29
CA ASP A 121 -3.42 7.81 8.01
C ASP A 121 -4.02 8.17 6.63
N LEU A 122 -4.33 7.15 5.81
CA LEU A 122 -4.94 7.22 4.50
C LEU A 122 -6.35 6.61 4.47
N GLN A 123 -7.07 6.53 5.60
CA GLN A 123 -8.51 6.22 5.61
C GLN A 123 -9.26 7.29 4.80
N TYR A 124 -9.35 7.02 3.51
CA TYR A 124 -10.03 7.82 2.53
C TYR A 124 -11.43 7.23 2.37
N SER A 125 -12.40 7.88 3.00
CA SER A 125 -13.81 7.66 2.69
C SER A 125 -14.29 8.93 1.98
N ASP A 126 -14.75 8.75 0.74
CA ASP A 126 -15.45 9.78 0.00
C ASP A 126 -16.89 9.31 -0.18
N PRO A 127 -17.85 9.86 0.61
CA PRO A 127 -19.25 9.46 0.53
C PRO A 127 -19.85 9.64 -0.86
N SER A 128 -19.23 10.45 -1.74
CA SER A 128 -19.69 10.61 -3.13
C SER A 128 -19.50 9.36 -3.98
N PHE A 129 -18.73 8.36 -3.53
CA PHE A 129 -18.54 7.10 -4.26
C PHE A 129 -19.72 6.13 -4.13
N GLY A 130 -20.70 6.44 -3.27
CA GLY A 130 -21.95 5.70 -3.19
C GLY A 130 -21.89 4.44 -2.31
N SER A 131 -23.03 4.14 -1.69
CA SER A 131 -23.15 3.06 -0.70
C SER A 131 -23.02 1.65 -1.31
N ALA A 132 -23.47 1.47 -2.56
CA ALA A 132 -23.33 0.20 -3.26
C ALA A 132 -21.86 -0.18 -3.45
N TYR A 133 -21.00 0.78 -3.80
CA TYR A 133 -19.55 0.60 -3.86
C TYR A 133 -19.00 0.23 -2.48
N GLU A 134 -19.32 0.98 -1.43
CA GLU A 134 -18.81 0.73 -0.08
C GLU A 134 -19.17 -0.68 0.42
N GLN A 135 -20.38 -1.14 0.12
CA GLN A 135 -20.87 -2.45 0.54
C GLN A 135 -20.25 -3.60 -0.26
N HIS A 136 -19.98 -3.41 -1.54
CA HIS A 136 -19.74 -4.52 -2.47
C HIS A 136 -18.36 -4.52 -3.14
N GLY A 137 -17.72 -3.37 -3.24
CA GLY A 137 -16.50 -3.15 -4.02
C GLY A 137 -16.72 -3.17 -5.54
N ILE A 138 -15.75 -2.64 -6.27
CA ILE A 138 -15.81 -2.39 -7.72
C ILE A 138 -16.06 -3.69 -8.51
N ARG A 139 -15.41 -4.80 -8.12
CA ARG A 139 -15.56 -6.08 -8.83
C ARG A 139 -17.02 -6.53 -8.88
N ARG A 140 -17.76 -6.34 -7.79
CA ARG A 140 -19.16 -6.76 -7.71
C ARG A 140 -20.07 -5.83 -8.51
N LEU A 141 -19.78 -4.53 -8.51
CA LEU A 141 -20.48 -3.55 -9.35
C LEU A 141 -20.36 -3.90 -10.85
N LEU A 142 -19.15 -4.21 -11.30
CA LEU A 142 -18.88 -4.64 -12.69
C LEU A 142 -19.57 -5.96 -13.06
N GLN A 143 -19.62 -6.92 -12.13
CA GLN A 143 -20.15 -8.26 -12.42
C GLN A 143 -21.68 -8.34 -12.46
N LEU A 144 -22.37 -7.48 -11.71
CA LEU A 144 -23.82 -7.57 -11.56
C LEU A 144 -24.50 -6.51 -12.39
N GLY A 145 -25.20 -6.92 -13.45
CA GLY A 145 -25.95 -5.99 -14.30
C GLY A 145 -26.99 -5.15 -13.55
N ARG A 146 -27.50 -5.61 -12.40
CA ARG A 146 -28.41 -4.83 -11.54
C ARG A 146 -27.75 -3.67 -10.78
N LEU A 147 -26.42 -3.65 -10.71
CA LEU A 147 -25.61 -2.61 -10.07
C LEU A 147 -24.93 -1.73 -11.14
N ARG A 148 -25.42 -1.77 -12.39
CA ARG A 148 -24.81 -1.03 -13.50
C ARG A 148 -24.90 0.47 -13.29
N ASP A 149 -26.05 0.96 -12.85
CA ASP A 149 -26.23 2.40 -12.61
C ASP A 149 -25.33 2.87 -11.47
N ASP A 150 -25.26 2.10 -10.37
CA ASP A 150 -24.32 2.34 -9.26
C ASP A 150 -22.86 2.36 -9.73
N TYR A 151 -22.48 1.45 -10.64
CA TYR A 151 -21.14 1.42 -11.23
C TYR A 151 -20.84 2.69 -12.02
N LEU A 152 -21.75 3.11 -12.90
CA LEU A 152 -21.53 4.30 -13.73
C LEU A 152 -21.41 5.56 -12.87
N GLU A 153 -22.30 5.74 -11.88
CA GLU A 153 -22.22 6.85 -10.93
C GLU A 153 -20.91 6.84 -10.15
N PHE A 154 -20.47 5.66 -9.70
CA PHE A 154 -19.17 5.50 -9.03
C PHE A 154 -18.00 5.92 -9.93
N VAL A 155 -17.94 5.46 -11.17
CA VAL A 155 -16.83 5.80 -12.09
C VAL A 155 -16.79 7.30 -12.35
N THR A 156 -17.95 7.93 -12.61
CA THR A 156 -18.05 9.39 -12.77
C THR A 156 -17.56 10.13 -11.53
N ALA A 157 -17.96 9.71 -10.32
CA ALA A 157 -17.50 10.33 -9.07
C ALA A 157 -15.97 10.23 -8.89
N VAL A 158 -15.39 9.06 -9.20
CA VAL A 158 -13.93 8.88 -9.18
C VAL A 158 -13.24 9.76 -10.23
N ALA A 159 -13.79 9.86 -11.43
CA ALA A 159 -13.23 10.68 -12.51
C ALA A 159 -13.21 12.18 -12.15
N ILE A 160 -14.30 12.69 -11.56
CA ILE A 160 -14.37 14.06 -11.04
C ILE A 160 -13.28 14.29 -9.99
N ARG A 161 -13.13 13.35 -9.05
CA ARG A 161 -12.11 13.45 -7.98
C ARG A 161 -10.69 13.43 -8.54
N VAL A 162 -10.40 12.53 -9.47
CA VAL A 162 -9.09 12.41 -10.14
C VAL A 162 -8.76 13.68 -10.89
N THR A 163 -9.69 14.19 -11.69
CA THR A 163 -9.52 15.40 -12.51
C THR A 163 -9.24 16.62 -11.62
N ALA A 164 -10.10 16.86 -10.63
CA ALA A 164 -9.93 17.97 -9.71
C ALA A 164 -8.60 17.90 -8.94
N THR A 165 -8.20 16.69 -8.50
CA THR A 165 -6.95 16.52 -7.76
C THR A 165 -5.73 16.76 -8.65
N ALA A 166 -5.76 16.27 -9.88
CA ALA A 166 -4.66 16.41 -10.83
C ALA A 166 -4.46 17.86 -11.31
N GLU A 167 -5.52 18.65 -11.39
CA GLU A 167 -5.45 20.06 -11.75
C GLU A 167 -4.92 20.94 -10.60
N GLN A 168 -5.23 20.55 -9.36
CA GLN A 168 -4.82 21.31 -8.17
C GLN A 168 -3.42 20.95 -7.67
N HIS A 169 -2.95 19.74 -7.94
CA HIS A 169 -1.73 19.22 -7.34
C HIS A 169 -0.87 18.49 -8.37
N THR A 170 0.44 18.76 -8.30
CA THR A 170 1.45 18.09 -9.12
C THR A 170 2.54 17.56 -8.20
N PRO A 171 2.45 16.29 -7.77
CA PRO A 171 3.49 15.70 -6.93
C PRO A 171 4.83 15.69 -7.67
N PRO A 172 5.92 16.16 -7.03
CA PRO A 172 7.21 16.21 -7.68
C PRO A 172 7.70 14.79 -7.97
N SER A 173 8.53 14.67 -9.01
CA SER A 173 9.30 13.44 -9.23
C SER A 173 10.37 13.30 -8.16
N LEU A 174 10.76 12.06 -7.85
CA LEU A 174 11.85 11.73 -6.93
C LEU A 174 13.20 11.83 -7.65
N VAL A 175 14.20 12.31 -6.91
CA VAL A 175 15.60 12.34 -7.34
C VAL A 175 16.45 11.65 -6.27
N PRO A 176 17.18 10.56 -6.60
CA PRO A 176 17.22 9.89 -7.91
C PRO A 176 15.89 9.21 -8.27
N SER A 177 15.69 8.91 -9.56
CA SER A 177 14.53 8.14 -10.01
C SER A 177 14.50 6.76 -9.35
N PRO A 178 13.33 6.26 -8.92
CA PRO A 178 13.23 5.01 -8.18
C PRO A 178 13.44 3.81 -9.12
N THR A 179 14.01 2.77 -8.55
CA THR A 179 14.09 1.43 -9.15
C THR A 179 13.28 0.46 -8.29
N PHE A 180 12.95 -0.71 -8.85
CA PHE A 180 12.30 -1.77 -8.09
C PHE A 180 13.07 -2.08 -6.79
N ALA A 181 14.39 -2.24 -6.88
CA ALA A 181 15.25 -2.57 -5.75
C ALA A 181 15.35 -1.47 -4.68
N SER A 182 15.32 -0.20 -5.08
CA SER A 182 15.45 0.93 -4.14
C SER A 182 14.15 1.29 -3.43
N ALA A 183 12.98 0.91 -3.97
CA ALA A 183 11.69 1.16 -3.35
C ALA A 183 11.46 0.22 -2.17
N ALA A 184 11.07 0.74 -1.01
CA ALA A 184 10.64 -0.09 0.10
C ALA A 184 9.24 -0.66 -0.15
N ASP A 185 8.93 -1.82 0.43
CA ASP A 185 7.56 -2.35 0.43
C ASP A 185 6.76 -1.68 1.55
N ALA A 186 5.83 -0.78 1.21
CA ALA A 186 4.98 -0.11 2.18
C ALA A 186 4.04 -1.05 2.95
N PHE A 187 3.81 -2.27 2.45
CA PHE A 187 2.90 -3.23 3.07
C PHE A 187 3.63 -4.21 3.98
N ALA A 188 4.96 -4.29 3.88
CA ALA A 188 5.78 -5.03 4.82
C ALA A 188 5.60 -4.40 6.21
N VAL A 189 5.08 -5.19 7.15
CA VAL A 189 5.12 -4.84 8.57
C VAL A 189 6.60 -4.91 8.96
N GLU A 190 7.23 -3.78 9.29
CA GLU A 190 8.54 -3.80 9.93
C GLU A 190 8.44 -4.72 11.15
N ALA A 191 9.17 -5.83 11.14
CA ALA A 191 9.36 -6.60 12.35
C ALA A 191 9.90 -5.62 13.40
N PRO A 192 9.30 -5.52 14.61
CA PRO A 192 9.86 -4.67 15.65
C PRO A 192 11.34 -5.03 15.79
N PRO A 193 12.26 -4.05 15.86
CA PRO A 193 13.68 -4.34 15.90
C PRO A 193 13.89 -5.37 16.99
N HIS A 194 14.41 -6.55 16.62
CA HIS A 194 14.78 -7.57 17.58
C HIS A 194 15.69 -6.87 18.58
N ARG A 195 15.17 -6.55 19.77
CA ARG A 195 16.00 -6.19 20.90
C ARG A 195 16.84 -7.43 21.12
N SER A 196 18.09 -7.39 20.65
CA SER A 196 19.11 -8.32 21.09
C SER A 196 18.94 -8.42 22.61
N PRO A 197 18.71 -9.62 23.17
CA PRO A 197 18.53 -9.74 24.60
C PRO A 197 19.76 -9.10 25.23
N SER A 198 19.53 -8.03 25.99
CA SER A 198 20.60 -7.38 26.75
C SER A 198 21.32 -8.49 27.51
N PRO A 199 22.66 -8.55 27.51
CA PRO A 199 23.36 -9.60 28.22
C PRO A 199 22.88 -9.55 29.66
N VAL A 200 22.16 -10.59 30.07
CA VAL A 200 21.69 -10.76 31.44
C VAL A 200 22.96 -10.73 32.28
N ARG A 201 23.18 -9.60 32.96
CA ARG A 201 24.25 -9.45 33.93
C ARG A 201 23.97 -10.49 35.01
N ARG A 202 24.64 -11.65 34.89
CA ARG A 202 24.60 -12.71 35.89
C ARG A 202 24.93 -12.06 37.22
N ARG A 203 23.94 -11.97 38.12
CA ARG A 203 24.21 -11.67 39.52
C ARG A 203 25.05 -12.82 40.05
N SER A 204 26.25 -12.52 40.52
CA SER A 204 27.08 -13.47 41.26
C SER A 204 26.24 -14.04 42.41
N PRO A 205 26.23 -15.37 42.61
CA PRO A 205 25.53 -15.96 43.74
C PRO A 205 26.14 -15.46 45.05
N ALA A 206 25.30 -15.04 45.98
CA ALA A 206 25.69 -14.71 47.34
C ALA A 206 26.30 -15.96 48.00
N LYS A 207 27.46 -15.80 48.65
CA LYS A 207 28.09 -16.87 49.44
C LYS A 207 27.14 -17.26 50.58
N LEU A 208 26.68 -18.52 50.58
CA LEU A 208 26.09 -19.12 51.78
C LEU A 208 27.19 -19.39 52.82
N PRO A 209 26.94 -19.18 54.13
CA PRO A 209 27.87 -19.59 55.16
C PRO A 209 27.90 -21.12 55.28
N LEU A 210 29.11 -21.68 55.42
CA LEU A 210 29.35 -23.10 55.69
C LEU A 210 28.81 -23.46 57.08
N LEU A 211 27.87 -24.40 57.13
CA LEU A 211 27.57 -25.17 58.33
C LEU A 211 28.59 -26.31 58.40
N THR A 212 29.45 -26.29 59.42
CA THR A 212 30.36 -27.38 59.76
C THR A 212 29.56 -28.49 60.44
N TYR A 213 29.46 -29.65 59.79
CA TYR A 213 29.07 -30.91 60.41
C TYR A 213 30.35 -31.64 60.81
N GLU A 214 30.59 -31.79 62.12
CA GLU A 214 31.60 -32.71 62.64
C GLU A 214 31.02 -34.13 62.64
N GLU A 215 31.59 -35.01 61.82
CA GLU A 215 31.35 -36.45 61.85
C GLU A 215 32.14 -37.07 63.02
N ASN A 216 31.42 -37.51 64.05
CA ASN A 216 31.93 -38.47 65.01
C ASN A 216 32.18 -39.81 64.30
N ARG A 217 33.43 -40.27 64.31
CA ARG A 217 33.83 -41.60 63.88
C ARG A 217 34.45 -42.31 65.08
N ASP A 218 33.59 -43.00 65.82
CA ASP A 218 34.01 -44.15 66.63
C ASP A 218 34.14 -45.35 65.68
N ASP A 219 35.32 -45.96 65.66
CA ASP A 219 35.50 -47.37 66.06
C ASP A 219 36.91 -47.86 65.67
N ASP A 220 37.54 -48.47 66.68
CA ASP A 220 38.46 -49.63 66.64
C ASP A 220 39.72 -49.61 65.75
N GLU A 221 40.90 -49.70 66.38
CA GLU A 221 41.65 -50.98 66.46
C GLU A 221 42.98 -50.86 67.26
N TYR A 222 43.15 -51.75 68.26
CA TYR A 222 44.39 -52.40 68.73
C TYR A 222 45.71 -51.60 68.87
N ARG A 223 46.09 -51.30 70.13
CA ARG A 223 47.24 -51.92 70.84
C ARG A 223 47.38 -51.46 72.29
#